data_AF-A0A7C4CLN7-F1
#
_entry.id   AF-A0A7C4CLN7-F1
#
_cell.length_a   1.000
_cell.length_b   1.000
_cell.length_c   1.000
_cell.angle_alpha   90.00
_cell.angle_beta   90.00
_cell.angle_gamma   90.00
#
_symmetry.space_group_name_H-M   'P 1'
#
loop_
_entity.id
_entity.type
_entity.pdbx_description
1 polymer ?
#
loop_
_entity_poly.entity_id
_entity_poly.type
_entity_poly.pdbx_seq_one_letter_code
_entity_poly.pdbx_strand_id
1 'polypeptide(L)'
;MREMIKTILAYSRSWQYKPSTLYGLKMKLAYSYGKYKQMIPCFSGFHSFTLSPEGDVFPCLVFNAKIGNIREEDFQQIWKSQRARETRKKIAKGNCPGCWLDCEIARSITKVWPRVIIDFLKGA
;
A
#
# COMPACT_ATOMS: atom_id res chain seq x y z
N MET A 1 4.42 19.06 16.32
CA MET A 1 3.92 17.77 15.76
C MET A 1 2.63 17.27 16.45
N ARG A 2 2.55 17.19 17.80
CA ARG A 2 1.29 16.87 18.50
C ARG A 2 0.15 17.84 18.20
N GLU A 3 0.47 19.12 18.07
CA GLU A 3 -0.49 20.17 17.70
C GLU A 3 -1.05 19.97 16.29
N MET A 4 -0.22 19.57 15.32
CA MET A 4 -0.68 19.26 13.96
C MET A 4 -1.70 18.11 13.93
N ILE A 5 -1.51 17.07 14.76
CA ILE A 5 -2.47 15.95 14.87
C ILE A 5 -3.78 16.43 15.51
N LYS A 6 -3.72 17.25 16.56
CA LYS A 6 -4.92 17.83 17.18
C LYS A 6 -5.67 18.69 16.17
N THR A 7 -4.96 19.50 15.38
CA THR A 7 -5.54 20.31 14.32
C THR A 7 -6.18 19.43 13.24
N ILE A 8 -5.50 18.40 12.74
CA ILE A 8 -6.04 17.47 11.74
C ILE A 8 -7.29 16.74 12.27
N LEU A 9 -7.28 16.30 13.53
CA LEU A 9 -8.43 15.64 14.17
C LEU A 9 -9.59 16.59 14.48
N ALA A 10 -9.31 17.85 14.81
CA ALA A 10 -10.32 18.88 14.98
C ALA A 10 -10.95 19.26 13.64
N TYR A 11 -10.13 19.39 12.59
CA TYR A 11 -10.55 19.72 11.23
C TYR A 11 -11.31 18.56 10.55
N SER A 12 -10.97 17.31 10.87
CA SER A 12 -11.72 16.14 10.37
C SER A 12 -13.05 15.92 11.08
N ARG A 13 -13.27 16.55 12.25
CA ARG A 13 -14.58 16.60 12.93
C ARG A 13 -15.46 17.73 12.41
N SER A 14 -14.87 18.84 11.94
CA SER A 14 -15.62 19.99 11.41
C SER A 14 -16.17 19.74 10.00
N TRP A 15 -15.48 18.95 9.20
CA TRP A 15 -16.06 18.32 8.01
C TRP A 15 -16.75 17.02 8.44
N GLN A 16 -17.99 16.76 8.03
CA GLN A 16 -18.74 15.52 8.33
C GLN A 16 -18.13 14.27 7.66
N TYR A 17 -16.86 13.98 7.91
CA TYR A 17 -16.23 12.74 7.46
C TYR A 17 -16.95 11.57 8.13
N LYS A 18 -17.40 10.61 7.30
CA LYS A 18 -18.01 9.38 7.80
C LYS A 18 -17.04 8.70 8.80
N PRO A 19 -17.54 8.01 9.84
CA PRO A 19 -16.70 7.37 10.86
C PRO A 19 -15.57 6.50 10.30
N SER A 20 -15.79 5.89 9.13
CA SER A 20 -14.80 5.10 8.39
C SER A 20 -13.58 5.91 7.94
N THR A 21 -13.74 7.19 7.60
CA THR A 21 -12.62 8.04 7.17
C THR A 21 -11.76 8.49 8.36
N LEU A 22 -12.38 8.75 9.52
CA LEU A 22 -11.64 9.07 10.75
C LEU A 22 -10.84 7.86 11.25
N TYR A 23 -11.40 6.66 11.12
CA TYR A 23 -10.69 5.41 11.40
C TYR A 23 -9.49 5.20 10.45
N GLY A 24 -9.70 5.37 9.14
CA GLY A 24 -8.63 5.30 8.15
C GLY A 24 -7.48 6.29 8.44
N LEU A 25 -7.80 7.52 8.85
CA LEU A 25 -6.82 8.53 9.22
C LEU A 25 -6.03 8.14 10.48
N LYS A 26 -6.72 7.64 11.52
CA LYS A 26 -6.05 7.14 12.74
C LYS A 26 -5.08 6.01 12.42
N MET A 27 -5.48 5.06 11.57
CA MET A 27 -4.62 3.94 11.17
C MET A 27 -3.41 4.40 10.36
N LYS A 28 -3.58 5.33 9.41
CA LYS A 28 -2.47 5.92 8.65
C LYS A 28 -1.47 6.63 9.56
N LEU A 29 -1.96 7.43 10.51
CA LEU A 29 -1.10 8.09 11.49
C LEU A 29 -0.37 7.06 12.35
N ALA A 30 -1.09 6.07 12.89
CA ALA A 30 -0.49 5.06 13.75
C ALA A 30 0.57 4.20 13.03
N TYR A 31 0.35 3.87 11.76
CA TYR A 31 1.34 3.26 10.88
C TYR A 31 2.56 4.18 10.67
N SER A 32 2.33 5.46 10.35
CA SER A 32 3.41 6.45 10.15
C SER A 32 4.26 6.69 11.40
N TYR A 33 3.68 6.52 12.59
CA TYR A 33 4.40 6.59 13.87
C TYR A 33 5.09 5.27 14.26
N GLY A 34 5.11 4.26 13.37
CA GLY A 34 5.71 2.96 13.62
C GLY A 34 5.00 2.13 14.71
N LYS A 35 3.81 2.56 15.16
CA LYS A 35 3.04 1.86 16.21
C LYS A 35 2.37 0.59 15.70
N TYR A 36 2.16 0.48 14.39
CA TYR A 36 1.51 -0.67 13.77
C TYR A 36 2.29 -1.12 12.55
N LYS A 37 2.46 -2.44 12.43
CA LYS A 37 2.85 -3.06 11.15
C LYS A 37 1.64 -3.22 10.26
N GLN A 38 1.87 -3.24 8.96
CA GLN A 38 0.81 -3.40 7.99
C GLN A 38 0.20 -4.81 8.13
N MET A 39 -1.05 -4.89 8.62
CA MET A 39 -1.72 -6.18 8.85
C MET A 39 -2.15 -6.86 7.55
N ILE A 40 -2.51 -6.06 6.54
CA ILE A 40 -2.98 -6.58 5.25
C ILE A 40 -1.77 -6.77 4.33
N PRO A 41 -1.49 -8.01 3.87
CA PRO A 41 -0.38 -8.26 2.96
C PRO A 41 -0.57 -7.45 1.67
N CYS A 42 0.50 -6.81 1.23
CA CYS A 42 0.49 -6.00 0.00
C CYS A 42 0.68 -6.89 -1.22
N PHE A 43 -0.21 -6.76 -2.21
CA PHE A 43 -0.11 -7.49 -3.48
C PHE A 43 0.33 -6.59 -4.64
N SER A 44 0.95 -5.45 -4.35
CA SER A 44 1.45 -4.55 -5.39
C SER A 44 2.48 -5.25 -6.28
N GLY A 45 2.50 -4.92 -7.57
CA GLY A 45 3.26 -5.68 -8.56
C GLY A 45 2.58 -6.96 -9.05
N PHE A 46 1.39 -7.31 -8.53
CA PHE A 46 0.48 -8.29 -9.13
C PHE A 46 -0.76 -7.64 -9.74
N HIS A 47 -1.37 -6.69 -9.03
CA HIS A 47 -2.63 -6.05 -9.44
C HIS A 47 -2.47 -4.58 -9.87
N SER A 48 -1.29 -4.00 -9.62
CA SER A 48 -0.96 -2.59 -9.83
C SER A 48 0.51 -2.48 -10.22
N PHE A 49 0.83 -1.46 -11.02
CA PHE A 49 2.17 -0.99 -11.32
C PHE A 49 2.13 0.53 -11.51
N THR A 50 3.30 1.15 -11.43
CA THR A 50 3.48 2.57 -11.77
C THR A 50 4.39 2.66 -12.99
N LEU A 51 4.07 3.56 -13.91
CA LEU A 51 4.86 3.85 -15.10
C LEU A 51 5.37 5.29 -15.02
N SER A 52 6.67 5.50 -15.22
CA SER A 52 7.23 6.85 -15.30
C SER A 52 7.06 7.44 -16.71
N PRO A 53 7.16 8.77 -16.87
CA PRO A 53 7.18 9.43 -18.19
C PRO A 53 8.32 8.93 -19.09
N GLU A 54 9.41 8.44 -18.51
CA GLU A 54 10.56 7.86 -19.20
C GLU A 54 10.34 6.40 -19.63
N GLY A 55 9.20 5.80 -19.27
CA GLY A 55 8.85 4.43 -19.58
C GLY A 55 9.25 3.41 -18.51
N ASP A 56 9.80 3.85 -17.37
CA ASP A 56 10.22 2.94 -16.30
C ASP A 56 9.02 2.34 -15.58
N VAL A 57 9.04 1.02 -15.39
CA VAL A 57 7.99 0.28 -14.69
C VAL A 57 8.43 0.01 -13.25
N PHE A 58 7.57 0.32 -12.29
CA PHE A 58 7.75 0.08 -10.86
C PHE A 58 6.58 -0.74 -10.30
N PRO A 59 6.78 -1.49 -9.20
CA PRO A 59 5.71 -2.29 -8.62
C PRO A 59 4.61 -1.44 -7.96
N CYS A 60 4.94 -0.23 -7.49
CA CYS A 60 4.03 0.71 -6.82
C CYS A 60 4.66 2.11 -6.77
N LEU A 61 3.92 3.10 -6.28
CA LEU A 61 4.39 4.49 -6.16
C LEU A 61 5.48 4.70 -5.11
N VAL A 62 5.49 3.91 -4.03
CA VAL A 62 6.37 4.13 -2.87
C VAL A 62 7.69 3.37 -2.99
N PHE A 63 7.64 2.18 -3.57
CA PHE A 63 8.81 1.32 -3.64
C PHE A 63 9.59 1.62 -4.93
N ASN A 64 10.66 2.40 -4.79
CA ASN A 64 11.56 2.79 -5.87
C ASN A 64 12.44 1.61 -6.35
N ALA A 65 11.79 0.56 -6.84
CA ALA A 65 12.42 -0.63 -7.40
C ALA A 65 12.00 -0.78 -8.85
N LYS A 66 12.70 -0.11 -9.78
CA LYS A 66 12.49 -0.27 -11.23
C LYS A 66 12.55 -1.76 -11.56
N ILE A 67 11.56 -2.28 -12.26
CA ILE A 67 11.50 -3.69 -12.70
C ILE A 67 11.75 -3.86 -14.20
N GLY A 68 11.67 -2.79 -14.99
CA GLY A 68 12.01 -2.76 -16.43
C GLY A 68 11.66 -1.39 -17.04
N ASN A 69 11.80 -1.26 -18.37
CA ASN A 69 11.35 -0.09 -19.12
C ASN A 69 10.63 -0.52 -20.40
N ILE A 70 9.41 0.00 -20.63
CA ILE A 70 8.56 -0.40 -21.77
C ILE A 70 9.08 0.06 -23.14
N ARG A 71 10.07 0.96 -23.17
CA ARG A 71 10.75 1.40 -24.39
C ARG A 71 11.86 0.43 -24.81
N GLU A 72 12.30 -0.43 -23.89
CA GLU A 72 13.41 -1.39 -24.08
C GLU A 72 12.89 -2.82 -24.25
N GLU A 73 11.86 -3.21 -23.49
CA GLU A 73 11.32 -4.58 -23.44
C GLU A 73 9.79 -4.59 -23.49
N ASP A 74 9.19 -5.67 -23.98
CA ASP A 74 7.73 -5.84 -23.92
C ASP A 74 7.24 -5.91 -22.47
N PHE A 75 6.08 -5.30 -22.19
CA PHE A 75 5.55 -5.25 -20.83
C PHE A 75 5.36 -6.65 -20.22
N GLN A 76 4.93 -7.66 -20.99
CA GLN A 76 4.79 -9.01 -20.44
C GLN A 76 6.13 -9.63 -20.06
N GLN A 77 7.20 -9.34 -20.82
CA GLN A 77 8.55 -9.80 -20.50
C GLN A 77 9.02 -9.17 -19.18
N ILE A 78 8.87 -7.85 -19.04
CA ILE A 78 9.15 -7.12 -17.80
C ILE A 78 8.35 -7.72 -16.64
N TRP A 79 7.05 -7.93 -16.84
CA TRP A 79 6.13 -8.37 -15.79
C TRP A 79 6.40 -9.80 -15.31
N LYS A 80 6.84 -10.69 -16.21
CA LYS A 80 7.20 -12.09 -15.92
C LYS A 80 8.69 -12.26 -15.59
N SER A 81 9.48 -11.19 -15.68
CA SER A 81 10.92 -11.22 -15.43
C SER A 81 11.28 -11.71 -14.02
N GLN A 82 12.52 -12.18 -13.89
CA GLN A 82 13.06 -12.56 -12.59
C GLN A 82 13.07 -11.38 -11.62
N ARG A 83 13.41 -10.18 -12.10
CA ARG A 83 13.42 -8.94 -11.33
C ARG A 83 12.04 -8.62 -10.75
N ALA A 84 10.98 -8.71 -11.56
CA ALA A 84 9.61 -8.50 -11.09
C ALA A 84 9.20 -9.55 -10.04
N ARG A 85 9.57 -10.83 -10.24
CA ARG A 85 9.32 -11.89 -9.25
C ARG A 85 10.02 -11.63 -7.92
N GLU A 86 11.28 -11.20 -7.94
CA GLU A 86 12.04 -10.89 -6.73
C GLU A 86 11.49 -9.67 -6.00
N THR A 87 11.12 -8.62 -6.73
CA THR A 87 10.48 -7.44 -6.17
C THR A 87 9.16 -7.79 -5.47
N ARG A 88 8.31 -8.63 -6.09
CA ARG A 88 7.09 -9.14 -5.45
C ARG A 88 7.39 -9.95 -4.18
N LYS A 89 8.42 -10.80 -4.19
CA LYS A 89 8.87 -11.53 -2.99
C LYS A 89 9.33 -10.58 -1.88
N LYS A 90 10.03 -9.49 -2.21
CA LYS A 90 10.42 -8.46 -1.24
C LYS A 90 9.20 -7.80 -0.62
N ILE A 91 8.21 -7.40 -1.43
CA ILE A 91 6.96 -6.80 -0.95
C ILE A 91 6.20 -7.78 -0.03
N ALA A 92 6.05 -9.05 -0.42
CA ALA A 92 5.36 -10.05 0.36
C ALA A 92 6.03 -10.32 1.73
N LYS A 93 7.35 -10.17 1.82
CA LYS A 93 8.12 -10.30 3.07
C LYS A 93 8.14 -9.02 3.91
N GLY A 94 7.54 -7.92 3.44
CA GLY A 94 7.63 -6.61 4.09
C GLY A 94 9.00 -5.94 3.93
N ASN A 95 9.84 -6.40 3.00
CA ASN A 95 11.15 -5.82 2.68
C ASN A 95 11.01 -4.68 1.66
N CYS A 96 10.11 -3.74 1.95
CA CYS A 96 9.91 -2.50 1.22
C CYS A 96 9.76 -1.35 2.24
N PRO A 97 9.78 -0.07 1.82
CA PRO A 97 9.60 1.06 2.74
C PRO A 97 8.28 1.00 3.53
N GLY A 98 7.31 0.23 3.03
CA GLY A 98 6.01 0.07 3.64
C GLY A 98 5.08 1.25 3.36
N CYS A 99 3.78 1.02 3.29
CA CYS A 99 2.80 2.08 3.07
C CYS A 99 1.40 1.72 3.59
N TRP A 100 0.58 2.75 3.82
CA TRP A 100 -0.86 2.59 4.06
C TRP A 100 -1.65 3.45 3.05
N LEU A 101 -1.30 3.29 1.77
CA LEU A 101 -2.02 3.95 0.70
C LEU A 101 -3.29 3.18 0.38
N ASP A 102 -4.44 3.86 0.48
CA ASP A 102 -5.75 3.23 0.29
C ASP A 102 -5.86 2.53 -1.08
N CYS A 103 -5.22 3.09 -2.12
CA CYS A 103 -5.22 2.53 -3.47
C CYS A 103 -4.60 1.12 -3.56
N GLU A 104 -3.60 0.82 -2.72
CA GLU A 104 -2.94 -0.50 -2.68
C GLU A 104 -3.62 -1.42 -1.65
N ILE A 105 -3.98 -0.87 -0.49
CA ILE A 105 -4.59 -1.64 0.61
C ILE A 105 -5.97 -2.15 0.22
N ALA A 106 -6.84 -1.28 -0.33
CA ALA A 106 -8.20 -1.68 -0.70
C ALA A 106 -8.21 -2.81 -1.72
N ARG A 107 -7.32 -2.75 -2.72
CA ARG A 107 -7.17 -3.81 -3.72
C ARG A 107 -6.60 -5.09 -3.11
N SER A 108 -5.64 -4.96 -2.19
CA SER A 108 -5.05 -6.10 -1.50
C SER A 108 -6.05 -6.82 -0.58
N ILE A 109 -6.96 -6.10 0.10
CA ILE A 109 -8.01 -6.70 0.95
C ILE A 109 -8.83 -7.72 0.17
N THR A 110 -9.20 -7.42 -1.08
CA THR A 110 -10.00 -8.34 -1.91
C THR A 110 -9.32 -9.70 -2.13
N LYS A 111 -7.99 -9.78 -2.00
CA LYS A 111 -7.23 -11.03 -2.14
C LYS A 111 -7.16 -11.85 -0.86
N VAL A 112 -7.46 -11.25 0.29
CA VAL A 112 -7.38 -11.89 1.61
C VAL A 112 -8.67 -11.72 2.42
N TRP A 113 -9.79 -11.36 1.77
CA TRP A 113 -11.03 -10.99 2.43
C TRP A 113 -11.57 -12.04 3.43
N PRO A 114 -11.49 -13.37 3.21
CA PRO A 114 -11.98 -14.35 4.19
C PRO A 114 -11.11 -14.34 5.45
N ARG A 115 -9.79 -14.19 5.28
CA ARG A 115 -8.83 -14.12 6.39
C ARG A 115 -9.00 -12.82 7.18
N VAL A 116 -9.21 -11.70 6.51
CA VAL A 116 -9.48 -10.41 7.15
C VAL A 116 -10.75 -10.47 8.00
N ILE A 117 -11.81 -11.12 7.50
CA ILE A 117 -13.04 -11.33 8.28
C ILE A 117 -12.77 -12.22 9.49
N ILE A 118 -12.04 -13.33 9.34
CA ILE A 118 -11.69 -14.22 10.45
C ILE A 118 -10.87 -13.49 11.52
N ASP A 119 -9.86 -12.71 11.11
CA ASP A 119 -9.02 -11.95 12.04
C ASP A 119 -9.82 -10.84 12.75
N PHE A 120 -10.80 -10.23 12.07
CA PHE A 120 -11.73 -9.28 12.66
C PHE A 120 -12.68 -9.94 13.67
N LEU A 121 -13.25 -11.11 13.34
CA LEU A 121 -14.14 -11.88 14.22
C LEU A 121 -13.41 -12.45 15.44
N LYS A 122 -12.11 -12.73 15.32
CA LYS A 122 -11.25 -13.19 16.41
C LYS A 122 -10.79 -12.08 17.36
N GLY A 123 -11.16 -10.82 17.09
CA GLY A 123 -10.86 -9.68 17.94
C GLY A 123 -9.37 -9.36 17.98
N ALA A 124 -8.84 -8.88 16.83
CA ALA A 124 -7.54 -8.19 16.79
C ALA A 124 -7.39 -7.14 17.90
#